data_AF-A0A1G8YPH4-F1
#
_entry.id   AF-A0A1G8YPH4-F1
#
_cell.length_a   1.000
_cell.length_b   1.000
_cell.length_c   1.000
_cell.angle_alpha   90.00
_cell.angle_beta   90.00
_cell.angle_gamma   90.00
#
_symmetry.space_group_name_H-M   'P 1'
#
loop_
_entity.id
_entity.type
_entity.pdbx_description
1 polymer ?
#
loop_
_entity_poly.entity_id
_entity_poly.type
_entity_poly.pdbx_seq_one_letter_code
_entity_poly.pdbx_strand_id
1 'polypeptide(L)'
;MKFRIMSTLVLAAVIYSCSPKVAVTAMQPDPVQVPPKIVETNAPNEAVVSALEEGKSLTEKYCASCHKLYPSNAFRADQWPSIIKRMQKKARITDDETALIQNYILSEL
;
A
#
# COMPACT_ATOMS: atom_id res chain seq x y z
N MET A 1 -28.92 44.92 19.66
CA MET A 1 -28.23 45.89 18.75
C MET A 1 -27.14 45.11 18.03
N LYS A 2 -26.88 45.17 16.73
CA LYS A 2 -27.53 45.74 15.53
C LYS A 2 -26.67 45.14 14.41
N PHE A 3 -27.22 44.24 13.59
CA PHE A 3 -26.55 43.78 12.36
C PHE A 3 -26.19 45.01 11.50
N ARG A 4 -24.90 45.15 11.16
CA ARG A 4 -24.35 46.06 10.14
C ARG A 4 -23.22 45.27 9.49
N ILE A 5 -23.44 44.49 8.44
CA ILE A 5 -23.62 44.90 7.03
C ILE A 5 -22.55 45.91 6.61
N MET A 6 -21.60 45.43 5.80
CA MET A 6 -20.86 46.10 4.70
C MET A 6 -19.67 45.18 4.36
N SER A 7 -19.84 44.18 3.48
CA SER A 7 -19.73 44.32 2.02
C SER A 7 -18.33 44.78 1.57
N THR A 8 -17.47 43.82 1.22
CA THR A 8 -16.42 44.01 0.21
C THR A 8 -16.25 42.71 -0.57
N LEU A 9 -16.92 42.69 -1.72
CA LEU A 9 -16.74 41.77 -2.84
C LEU A 9 -15.39 42.07 -3.49
N VAL A 10 -14.45 41.13 -3.52
CA VAL A 10 -13.40 41.12 -4.57
C VAL A 10 -13.30 39.72 -5.18
N LEU A 11 -13.56 39.76 -6.46
CA LEU A 11 -13.65 38.73 -7.47
C LEU A 11 -12.31 38.01 -7.71
N ALA A 12 -12.43 36.69 -7.89
CA ALA A 12 -11.60 35.75 -8.65
C ALA A 12 -10.23 36.21 -9.20
N ALA A 13 -9.19 35.44 -8.89
CA ALA A 13 -8.11 35.18 -9.83
C ALA A 13 -7.63 33.73 -9.69
N VAL A 14 -7.90 32.98 -10.75
CA VAL A 14 -7.48 31.62 -11.07
C VAL A 14 -5.97 31.61 -11.37
N ILE A 15 -5.37 30.42 -11.31
CA ILE A 15 -4.06 29.98 -11.86
C ILE A 15 -2.76 30.57 -11.27
N TYR A 16 -2.16 29.81 -10.35
CA TYR A 16 -0.69 29.69 -10.31
C TYR A 16 -0.28 28.25 -9.97
N SER A 17 -0.58 27.33 -10.89
CA SER A 17 0.15 26.07 -11.01
C SER A 17 1.37 26.36 -11.88
N CYS A 18 2.46 26.76 -11.23
CA CYS A 18 3.78 26.88 -11.84
C CYS A 18 4.79 26.23 -10.89
N SER A 19 4.79 24.90 -10.86
CA SER A 19 5.97 24.15 -10.42
C SER A 19 6.97 24.16 -11.58
N PRO A 20 8.25 24.48 -11.34
CA PRO A 20 9.24 24.55 -12.41
C PRO A 20 9.33 23.18 -13.07
N LYS A 21 9.12 23.17 -14.39
CA LYS A 21 9.47 22.05 -15.25
C LYS A 21 10.99 21.89 -15.14
N VAL A 22 11.43 20.98 -14.28
CA VAL A 22 12.82 20.51 -14.27
C VAL A 22 13.06 19.91 -15.65
N ALA A 23 13.80 20.66 -16.47
CA ALA A 23 14.44 20.14 -17.65
C ALA A 23 15.49 19.14 -17.18
N VAL A 24 15.10 17.87 -17.06
CA VAL A 24 16.09 16.80 -17.04
C VAL A 24 16.53 16.64 -18.49
N THR A 25 17.65 17.28 -18.77
CA THR A 25 18.49 17.09 -19.94
C THR A 25 18.46 15.63 -20.36
N ALA A 26 18.10 15.39 -21.63
CA ALA A 26 18.38 14.14 -22.30
C ALA A 26 19.89 13.91 -22.27
N MET A 27 20.34 13.05 -21.35
CA MET A 27 21.66 12.46 -21.45
C MET A 27 21.47 11.13 -22.15
N GLN A 28 22.01 11.06 -23.36
CA GLN A 28 22.11 9.81 -24.11
C GLN A 28 22.86 8.76 -23.28
N PRO A 29 22.51 7.47 -23.44
CA PRO A 29 23.17 6.39 -22.76
C PRO A 29 24.48 6.08 -23.47
N ASP A 30 25.60 6.13 -22.75
CA ASP A 30 26.78 5.36 -23.11
C ASP A 30 27.28 4.58 -21.88
N PRO A 31 27.84 3.38 -22.11
CA PRO A 31 27.64 2.24 -21.23
C PRO A 31 28.77 2.16 -20.20
N VAL A 32 28.43 2.39 -18.94
CA VAL A 32 29.35 2.10 -17.84
C VAL A 32 28.72 1.07 -16.91
N GLN A 33 28.98 -0.19 -17.28
CA GLN A 33 29.44 -1.26 -16.40
C GLN A 33 28.61 -1.41 -15.12
N VAL A 34 27.57 -2.24 -15.18
CA VAL A 34 26.98 -2.90 -14.01
C VAL A 34 27.99 -3.94 -13.52
N PRO A 35 28.62 -3.81 -12.34
CA PRO A 35 29.32 -4.93 -11.74
C PRO A 35 28.27 -5.95 -11.27
N PRO A 36 28.43 -7.24 -11.62
CA PRO A 36 27.41 -8.25 -11.46
C PRO A 36 27.40 -8.78 -10.03
N LYS A 37 26.25 -8.71 -9.35
CA LYS A 37 25.85 -9.74 -8.39
C LYS A 37 24.35 -9.69 -8.12
N ILE A 38 23.57 -10.09 -9.11
CA ILE A 38 22.38 -10.90 -8.83
C ILE A 38 22.87 -12.14 -8.10
N VAL A 39 22.81 -12.11 -6.77
CA VAL A 39 22.91 -13.33 -5.97
C VAL A 39 21.56 -14.01 -6.09
N GLU A 40 21.43 -14.78 -7.16
CA GLU A 40 20.52 -15.90 -7.25
C GLU A 40 21.01 -16.93 -6.23
N THR A 41 20.55 -16.82 -4.98
CA THR A 41 20.57 -17.93 -4.04
C THR A 41 19.29 -18.71 -4.25
N ASN A 42 19.39 -20.01 -4.52
CA ASN A 42 18.25 -20.93 -4.64
C ASN A 42 17.78 -21.47 -3.28
N ALA A 43 17.83 -20.64 -2.24
CA ALA A 43 17.40 -20.91 -0.86
C ALA A 43 16.24 -20.02 -0.31
N PRO A 44 15.83 -18.89 -0.93
CA PRO A 44 14.67 -18.10 -0.52
C PRO A 44 13.31 -18.76 -0.74
N ASN A 45 13.21 -19.80 -1.58
CA ASN A 45 11.89 -20.33 -1.96
C ASN A 45 11.16 -20.99 -0.78
N GLU A 46 11.86 -21.76 0.06
CA GLU A 46 11.25 -22.51 1.14
C GLU A 46 10.78 -21.60 2.27
N ALA A 47 11.58 -20.59 2.63
CA ALA A 47 11.20 -19.60 3.63
C ALA A 47 10.02 -18.72 3.16
N VAL A 48 10.00 -18.33 1.88
CA VAL A 48 8.88 -17.55 1.31
C VAL A 48 7.61 -18.40 1.26
N VAL A 49 7.70 -19.66 0.82
CA VAL A 49 6.56 -20.59 0.81
C VAL A 49 6.04 -20.82 2.22
N SER A 50 6.93 -21.05 3.19
CA SER A 50 6.54 -21.21 4.60
C SER A 50 5.81 -19.98 5.14
N ALA A 51 6.31 -18.79 4.86
CA ALA A 51 5.66 -17.55 5.28
C ALA A 51 4.28 -17.36 4.62
N LEU A 52 4.11 -17.84 3.38
CA LEU A 52 2.85 -17.76 2.66
C LEU A 52 1.81 -18.74 3.19
N GLU A 53 2.22 -19.97 3.50
CA GLU A 53 1.37 -20.98 4.15
C GLU A 53 0.97 -20.54 5.57
N GLU A 54 1.87 -19.89 6.30
CA GLU A 54 1.55 -19.29 7.60
C GLU A 54 0.54 -18.15 7.44
N GLY A 55 0.76 -17.23 6.49
CA GLY A 55 -0.19 -16.16 6.17
C GLY A 55 -1.58 -16.66 5.77
N LYS A 56 -1.64 -17.79 5.05
CA LYS A 56 -2.89 -18.47 4.73
C LYS A 56 -3.59 -19.00 5.97
N SER A 57 -2.88 -19.74 6.82
CA SER A 57 -3.43 -20.29 8.07
C SER A 57 -3.96 -19.18 8.99
N LEU A 58 -3.20 -18.08 9.13
CA LEU A 58 -3.60 -16.91 9.90
C LEU A 58 -4.85 -16.23 9.30
N THR A 59 -4.95 -16.16 7.98
CA THR A 59 -6.12 -15.62 7.28
C THR A 59 -7.37 -16.45 7.56
N GLU A 60 -7.27 -17.78 7.46
CA GLU A 60 -8.38 -18.70 7.77
C GLU A 60 -8.79 -18.61 9.25
N LYS A 61 -7.81 -18.52 10.16
CA LYS A 61 -8.03 -18.42 11.61
C LYS A 61 -8.70 -17.10 12.03
N TYR A 62 -8.17 -15.96 11.59
CA TYR A 62 -8.59 -14.65 12.09
C TYR A 62 -9.63 -13.95 11.21
N CYS A 63 -9.53 -14.05 9.88
CA CYS A 63 -10.42 -13.29 8.99
C CYS A 63 -11.82 -13.92 8.84
N ALA A 64 -11.98 -15.19 9.23
CA ALA A 64 -13.26 -15.90 9.26
C ALA A 64 -13.90 -15.97 10.67
N SER A 65 -13.24 -15.44 11.71
CA SER A 65 -13.67 -15.67 13.10
C SER A 65 -14.90 -14.85 13.51
N CYS A 66 -15.19 -13.75 12.82
CA CYS A 66 -16.26 -12.81 13.19
C CYS A 66 -17.26 -12.51 12.06
N HIS A 67 -16.90 -12.80 10.81
CA HIS A 67 -17.74 -12.63 9.64
C HIS A 67 -17.29 -13.60 8.55
N LYS A 68 -18.02 -13.65 7.43
CA LYS A 68 -17.62 -14.45 6.27
C LYS A 68 -16.22 -14.03 5.82
N LEU A 69 -15.38 -15.01 5.48
CA LEU A 69 -14.08 -14.77 4.88
C LEU A 69 -14.26 -14.12 3.50
N TYR A 70 -13.69 -12.92 3.34
CA TYR A 70 -13.67 -12.24 2.05
C TYR A 70 -12.58 -12.85 1.16
N PRO A 71 -12.86 -13.15 -0.12
CA PRO A 71 -11.83 -13.60 -1.04
C PRO A 71 -10.82 -12.47 -1.31
N SER A 72 -9.58 -12.80 -1.67
CA SER A 72 -8.51 -11.82 -1.91
C SER A 72 -8.86 -10.79 -2.98
N ASN A 73 -9.60 -11.19 -4.01
CA ASN A 73 -10.09 -10.32 -5.08
C ASN A 73 -11.33 -9.47 -4.72
N ALA A 74 -11.82 -9.50 -3.48
CA ALA A 74 -12.94 -8.66 -3.03
C ALA A 74 -12.60 -7.17 -3.00
N PHE A 75 -11.31 -6.84 -2.88
CA PHE A 75 -10.80 -5.47 -2.83
C PHE A 75 -9.52 -5.34 -3.66
N ARG A 76 -9.19 -4.10 -4.05
CA ARG A 76 -7.92 -3.79 -4.73
C ARG A 76 -6.74 -3.86 -3.76
N ALA A 77 -5.55 -4.12 -4.30
CA ALA A 77 -4.30 -4.21 -3.54
C ALA A 77 -4.08 -3.04 -2.57
N ASP A 78 -4.37 -1.81 -3.00
CA ASP A 78 -4.18 -0.58 -2.21
C ASP A 78 -5.19 -0.41 -1.07
N GLN A 79 -6.31 -1.14 -1.10
CA GLN A 79 -7.35 -1.07 -0.06
C GLN A 79 -7.06 -2.00 1.12
N TRP A 80 -6.45 -3.16 0.86
CA TRP A 80 -6.20 -4.21 1.84
C TRP A 80 -5.44 -3.76 3.10
N PRO A 81 -4.34 -2.98 3.02
CA PRO A 81 -3.62 -2.55 4.21
C PRO A 81 -4.51 -1.79 5.22
N SER A 82 -5.39 -0.91 4.72
CA SER A 82 -6.31 -0.15 5.58
C SER A 82 -7.37 -1.04 6.23
N ILE A 83 -7.87 -2.03 5.47
CA ILE A 83 -8.89 -2.99 5.91
C ILE A 83 -8.32 -3.88 7.00
N ILE A 84 -7.14 -4.46 6.76
CA ILE A 84 -6.47 -5.37 7.69
C ILE A 84 -6.06 -4.61 8.95
N LYS A 85 -5.52 -3.39 8.86
CA LYS A 85 -5.22 -2.56 10.04
C LYS A 85 -6.44 -2.30 10.93
N ARG A 86 -7.63 -2.17 10.33
CA ARG A 86 -8.88 -2.04 11.09
C ARG A 86 -9.27 -3.36 11.75
N MET A 87 -9.05 -4.50 11.10
CA MET A 87 -9.35 -5.84 11.65
C MET A 87 -8.36 -6.26 12.71
N GLN A 88 -7.08 -5.93 12.56
CA GLN A 88 -6.00 -6.20 13.51
C GLN A 88 -6.41 -5.86 14.94
N LYS A 89 -6.90 -4.64 15.17
CA LYS A 89 -7.36 -4.18 16.49
C LYS A 89 -8.57 -4.96 17.02
N LYS A 90 -9.46 -5.39 16.14
CA LYS A 90 -10.72 -6.08 16.51
C LYS A 90 -10.50 -7.55 16.81
N ALA A 91 -9.69 -8.22 15.99
CA ALA A 91 -9.35 -9.63 16.10
C ALA A 91 -8.11 -9.90 16.96
N ARG A 92 -7.48 -8.84 17.51
CA ARG A 92 -6.28 -8.90 18.35
C ARG A 92 -5.10 -9.59 17.67
N ILE A 93 -4.91 -9.27 16.39
CA ILE A 93 -3.82 -9.79 15.56
C ILE A 93 -2.55 -8.98 15.87
N THR A 94 -1.40 -9.64 16.00
CA THR A 94 -0.11 -8.98 16.20
C THR A 94 0.37 -8.29 14.92
N ASP A 95 1.39 -7.44 15.02
CA ASP A 95 1.97 -6.77 13.85
C ASP A 95 2.63 -7.78 12.90
N ASP A 96 3.32 -8.79 13.43
CA ASP A 96 3.99 -9.84 12.64
C ASP A 96 2.96 -10.71 11.89
N GLU A 97 1.92 -11.17 12.58
CA GLU A 97 0.81 -11.91 11.94
C GLU A 97 0.10 -11.04 10.88
N THR A 98 -0.02 -9.74 11.13
CA THR A 98 -0.63 -8.80 10.17
C THR A 98 0.18 -8.69 8.89
N ALA A 99 1.51 -8.70 8.97
CA ALA A 99 2.38 -8.69 7.80
C ALA A 99 2.22 -9.98 6.98
N LEU A 100 2.17 -11.15 7.65
CA LEU A 100 1.96 -12.43 6.99
C LEU A 100 0.60 -12.51 6.28
N ILE A 101 -0.47 -12.04 6.94
CA ILE A 101 -1.81 -11.96 6.35
C ILE A 101 -1.83 -11.03 5.13
N GLN A 102 -1.19 -9.86 5.22
CA GLN A 102 -1.10 -8.92 4.09
C GLN A 102 -0.37 -9.54 2.91
N ASN A 103 0.79 -10.15 3.14
CA ASN A 103 1.58 -10.77 2.08
C ASN A 103 0.80 -11.90 1.39
N TYR A 104 0.10 -12.74 2.17
CA TYR A 104 -0.76 -13.78 1.61
C TYR A 104 -1.91 -13.20 0.78
N ILE A 105 -2.69 -12.25 1.32
CA ILE A 105 -3.82 -11.70 0.56
C ILE A 105 -3.35 -11.03 -0.74
N LEU A 106 -2.21 -10.34 -0.72
CA LEU A 106 -1.65 -9.66 -1.89
C LEU A 106 -1.03 -10.61 -2.93
N SER A 107 -0.58 -11.82 -2.54
CA SER A 107 -0.10 -12.82 -3.50
C SER A 107 -1.23 -13.47 -4.31
N GLU A 108 -2.44 -13.44 -3.76
CA GLU A 108 -3.65 -14.06 -4.33
C GLU A 108 -4.49 -13.09 -5.18
N LEU A 109 -3.95 -11.92 -5.54
CA LEU A 109 -4.64 -10.87 -6.30
C LEU A 109 -4.56 -11.06 -7.83
#